data_AF-A0A8H3GUN2-F1
#
_entry.id   AF-A0A8H3GUN2-F1
#
_cell.length_a   1.000
_cell.length_b   1.000
_cell.length_c   1.000
_cell.angle_alpha   90.00
_cell.angle_beta   90.00
_cell.angle_gamma   90.00
#
_symmetry.space_group_name_H-M   'P 1'
#
loop_
_entity.id
_entity.type
_entity.pdbx_description
1 polymer ?
#
loop_
_entity_poly.entity_id
_entity_poly.type
_entity_poly.pdbx_seq_one_letter_code
_entity_poly.pdbx_strand_id
1 'polypeptide(L)'
;MIERIWVAVENGEESEDIIDITGTAMICLSELIEPLSRTHFSGRVAQKDLVSALVQHDFLELLGRLFLLLKPGNTPAASRPDMPRNTWFLANSLYFVKKLAKMGPDMLLGHQFKERLDDWYKIEHALLIPRLIDASCPSSYKALRRQCLEVWWKTSESLGLTPWMRKLAGCGCSYTRCPQWKSALPVDFMCPRCLDEKLRYCSTMCQT
;
A
#
# COMPACT_ATOMS: atom_id res chain seq x y z
N MET A 1 17.96 -5.16 1.44
CA MET A 1 16.97 -6.02 2.13
C MET A 1 15.62 -5.94 1.42
N ILE A 2 15.03 -4.75 1.31
CA ILE A 2 13.78 -4.51 0.57
C ILE A 2 13.89 -4.98 -0.90
N GLU A 3 14.99 -4.68 -1.59
CA GLU A 3 15.25 -5.19 -2.95
C GLU A 3 15.24 -6.72 -3.05
N ARG A 4 15.74 -7.43 -2.03
CA ARG A 4 15.74 -8.90 -2.03
C ARG A 4 14.34 -9.47 -1.83
N ILE A 5 13.53 -8.79 -1.02
CA ILE A 5 12.10 -9.13 -0.85
C ILE A 5 11.37 -8.84 -2.16
N TRP A 6 11.67 -7.73 -2.82
CA TRP A 6 11.11 -7.36 -4.12
C TRP A 6 11.40 -8.42 -5.19
N VAL A 7 12.67 -8.80 -5.37
CA VAL A 7 13.07 -9.84 -6.33
C VAL A 7 12.38 -11.17 -6.03
N ALA A 8 12.24 -11.56 -4.77
CA ALA A 8 11.53 -12.78 -4.40
C ALA A 8 10.03 -12.73 -4.76
N VAL A 9 9.37 -11.58 -4.55
CA VAL A 9 7.97 -11.38 -4.96
C VAL A 9 7.83 -11.37 -6.49
N GLU A 10 8.73 -10.73 -7.23
CA GLU A 10 8.68 -10.65 -8.69
C GLU A 10 8.96 -11.99 -9.39
N ASN A 11 9.92 -12.76 -8.88
CA ASN A 11 10.28 -14.06 -9.45
C ASN A 11 9.23 -15.15 -9.18
N GLY A 12 8.15 -14.84 -8.45
CA GLY A 12 7.20 -15.84 -7.98
C GLY A 12 7.86 -16.82 -7.00
N GLU A 13 8.99 -16.44 -6.38
CA GLU A 13 9.57 -17.11 -5.23
C GLU A 13 8.73 -16.77 -3.98
N GLU A 14 7.43 -17.00 -4.09
CA GLU A 14 6.43 -16.95 -3.02
C GLU A 14 6.70 -18.11 -2.06
N SER A 15 7.89 -18.13 -1.45
CA SER A 15 8.16 -18.99 -0.31
C SER A 15 7.07 -18.71 0.71
N GLU A 16 6.55 -19.78 1.33
CA GLU A 16 5.59 -19.63 2.41
C GLU A 16 6.12 -18.64 3.42
N ASP A 17 7.43 -18.56 3.66
CA ASP A 17 8.11 -17.71 4.65
C ASP A 17 8.22 -16.22 4.30
N ILE A 18 7.89 -15.77 3.09
CA ILE A 18 8.16 -14.38 2.66
C ILE A 18 7.46 -13.34 3.54
N ILE A 19 6.28 -13.67 4.06
CA ILE A 19 5.51 -12.84 4.99
C ILE A 19 6.23 -12.72 6.34
N ASP A 20 6.81 -13.82 6.85
CA ASP A 20 7.55 -13.82 8.11
C ASP A 20 8.86 -13.03 7.96
N ILE A 21 9.63 -13.33 6.90
CA ILE A 21 10.88 -12.63 6.59
C ILE A 21 10.64 -11.12 6.48
N THR A 22 9.59 -10.73 5.77
CA THR A 22 9.28 -9.31 5.58
C THR A 22 8.79 -8.65 6.87
N GLY A 23 7.95 -9.32 7.65
CA GLY A 23 7.52 -8.78 8.95
C GLY A 23 8.70 -8.60 9.91
N THR A 24 9.68 -9.51 9.90
CA THR A 24 10.90 -9.38 10.72
C THR A 24 11.74 -8.23 10.22
N ALA A 25 11.94 -8.12 8.90
CA ALA A 25 12.64 -6.99 8.29
C ALA A 25 12.02 -5.64 8.69
N MET A 26 10.70 -5.53 8.71
CA MET A 26 9.99 -4.33 9.13
C MET A 26 10.25 -3.98 10.61
N ILE A 27 10.28 -4.96 11.51
CA ILE A 27 10.66 -4.73 12.91
C ILE A 27 12.10 -4.21 12.99
N CYS A 28 13.05 -4.91 12.38
CA CYS A 28 14.46 -4.53 12.43
C CYS A 28 14.68 -3.12 11.87
N LEU A 29 14.05 -2.79 10.74
CA LEU A 29 14.11 -1.44 10.18
C LEU A 29 13.47 -0.41 11.12
N SER A 30 12.35 -0.73 11.76
CA SER A 30 11.69 0.15 12.73
C SER A 30 12.59 0.48 13.93
N GLU A 31 13.35 -0.49 14.42
CA GLU A 31 14.30 -0.31 15.51
C GLU A 31 15.48 0.58 15.11
N LEU A 32 15.90 0.52 13.84
CA LEU A 32 16.95 1.37 13.28
C LEU A 32 16.47 2.81 13.02
N ILE A 33 15.17 3.02 12.78
CA ILE A 33 14.58 4.35 12.59
C ILE A 33 14.69 5.20 13.86
N GLU A 34 14.49 4.60 15.04
CA GLU A 34 14.36 5.33 16.29
C GLU A 34 15.64 6.10 16.73
N PRO A 35 16.86 5.53 16.62
CA PRO A 35 18.10 6.25 16.83
C PRO A 35 18.31 7.42 15.86
N LEU A 36 17.89 7.28 14.60
CA LEU A 36 18.07 8.32 13.57
C LEU A 36 17.28 9.59 13.91
N SER A 37 16.10 9.43 14.52
CA SER A 37 15.27 10.56 14.98
C SER A 37 15.86 11.35 16.15
N ARG A 38 16.91 10.86 16.81
CA ARG A 38 17.55 11.52 17.97
C ARG A 38 18.81 12.32 17.61
N THR A 39 19.28 12.28 16.36
CA THR A 39 20.53 12.96 15.94
C THR A 39 20.26 14.19 15.06
N HIS A 40 20.73 15.37 15.47
CA HIS A 40 20.25 16.67 14.96
C HIS A 40 20.60 17.02 13.49
N PHE A 41 21.72 16.51 12.96
CA PHE A 41 22.19 16.84 11.60
C PHE A 41 22.42 15.60 10.72
N SER A 42 23.20 14.62 11.19
CA SER A 42 23.41 13.35 10.47
C SER A 42 22.12 12.53 10.34
N GLY A 43 21.24 12.60 11.33
CA GLY A 43 19.94 11.93 11.32
C GLY A 43 19.01 12.41 10.21
N ARG A 44 19.04 13.69 9.86
CA ARG A 44 18.16 14.23 8.79
C ARG A 44 18.55 13.77 7.39
N VAL A 45 19.85 13.69 7.11
CA VAL A 45 20.35 13.17 5.83
C VAL A 45 19.99 11.69 5.71
N ALA A 46 20.30 10.90 6.73
CA ALA A 46 19.96 9.48 6.78
C ALA A 46 18.45 9.21 6.69
N GLN A 47 17.61 10.05 7.32
CA GLN A 47 16.14 9.99 7.19
C GLN A 47 15.68 10.24 5.76
N LYS A 48 16.21 11.28 5.11
CA LYS A 48 15.86 11.60 3.73
C LYS A 48 16.30 10.49 2.78
N ASP A 49 17.50 9.94 2.97
CA ASP A 49 18.02 8.85 2.15
C ASP A 49 17.19 7.59 2.32
N LEU A 50 16.77 7.25 3.55
CA LEU A 50 15.88 6.14 3.81
C LEU A 50 14.52 6.32 3.10
N VAL A 51 13.89 7.49 3.24
CA VAL A 51 12.59 7.77 2.58
C VAL A 51 12.76 7.70 1.06
N SER A 52 13.83 8.27 0.52
CA SER A 52 14.11 8.24 -0.92
C SER A 52 14.29 6.80 -1.41
N ALA A 53 15.04 5.97 -0.67
CA ALA A 53 15.21 4.56 -1.01
C ALA A 53 13.88 3.80 -0.98
N LEU A 54 13.01 4.06 0.02
CA LEU A 54 11.69 3.42 0.08
C LEU A 54 10.80 3.80 -1.12
N VAL A 55 10.86 5.06 -1.56
CA VAL A 55 10.12 5.52 -2.74
C VAL A 55 10.70 4.91 -4.02
N GLN A 56 12.02 4.90 -4.16
CA GLN A 56 12.73 4.35 -5.33
C GLN A 56 12.51 2.85 -5.51
N HIS A 57 12.37 2.11 -4.41
CA HIS A 57 12.14 0.66 -4.43
C HIS A 57 10.67 0.28 -4.24
N ASP A 58 9.74 1.15 -4.66
CA ASP A 58 8.32 0.83 -4.75
C ASP A 58 7.72 0.22 -3.48
N PHE A 59 8.16 0.70 -2.31
CA PHE A 59 7.81 0.09 -1.02
C PHE A 59 6.29 -0.04 -0.80
N LEU A 60 5.51 0.96 -1.23
CA LEU A 60 4.05 0.90 -1.12
C LEU A 60 3.46 -0.19 -1.99
N GLU A 61 3.92 -0.32 -3.23
CA GLU A 61 3.48 -1.41 -4.10
C GLU A 61 3.87 -2.76 -3.50
N LEU A 62 5.08 -2.88 -2.94
CA LEU A 62 5.57 -4.11 -2.31
C LEU A 62 4.66 -4.52 -1.16
N LEU A 63 4.40 -3.58 -0.26
CA LEU A 63 3.54 -3.77 0.89
C LEU A 63 2.14 -4.19 0.44
N GLY A 64 1.60 -3.55 -0.58
CA GLY A 64 0.32 -3.88 -1.16
C GLY A 64 0.26 -5.29 -1.76
N ARG A 65 1.27 -5.68 -2.54
CA ARG A 65 1.40 -7.04 -3.09
C ARG A 65 1.47 -8.08 -1.96
N LEU A 66 2.25 -7.83 -0.90
CA LEU A 66 2.31 -8.72 0.26
C LEU A 66 0.95 -8.85 0.97
N PHE A 67 0.15 -7.78 1.06
CA PHE A 67 -1.21 -7.85 1.59
C PHE A 67 -2.11 -8.74 0.72
N LEU A 68 -1.93 -8.68 -0.61
CA LEU A 68 -2.65 -9.54 -1.54
C LEU A 68 -2.27 -11.02 -1.40
N LEU A 69 -1.02 -11.33 -1.05
CA LEU A 69 -0.51 -12.68 -0.81
C LEU A 69 -0.99 -13.32 0.50
N LEU A 70 -1.50 -12.54 1.45
CA LEU A 70 -2.01 -13.10 2.71
C LEU A 70 -3.18 -14.07 2.46
N LYS A 71 -3.06 -15.29 2.99
CA LYS A 71 -4.09 -16.32 2.98
C LYS A 71 -4.71 -16.44 4.38
N PRO A 72 -6.02 -16.66 4.51
CA PRO A 72 -6.65 -16.89 5.80
C PRO A 72 -6.17 -18.21 6.39
N GLY A 73 -5.88 -18.15 7.69
CA GLY A 73 -5.33 -19.23 8.45
C GLY A 73 -4.86 -18.70 9.79
N ASN A 74 -4.80 -19.59 10.77
CA ASN A 74 -4.27 -19.28 12.10
C ASN A 74 -2.89 -19.91 12.28
N THR A 75 -2.12 -20.07 11.20
CA THR A 75 -0.74 -20.51 11.34
C THR A 75 -0.01 -19.48 12.21
N PRO A 76 0.71 -19.92 13.25
CA PRO A 76 1.51 -19.02 14.07
C PRO A 76 2.61 -18.38 13.22
N ALA A 77 3.02 -17.15 13.56
CA ALA A 77 4.21 -16.56 12.96
C ALA A 77 5.45 -17.37 13.38
N ALA A 78 6.37 -17.66 12.45
CA ALA A 78 7.57 -18.43 12.77
C ALA A 78 8.40 -17.79 13.90
N SER A 79 8.47 -16.45 13.94
CA SER A 79 9.16 -15.68 14.97
C SER A 79 8.34 -15.40 16.23
N ARG A 80 7.01 -15.61 16.19
CA ARG A 80 6.08 -15.37 17.31
C ARG A 80 4.96 -16.42 17.33
N PRO A 81 5.23 -17.60 17.90
CA PRO A 81 4.26 -18.70 17.96
C PRO A 81 2.98 -18.36 18.74
N ASP A 82 3.02 -17.32 19.56
CA ASP A 82 1.91 -16.79 20.36
C ASP A 82 0.91 -15.95 19.55
N MET A 83 1.27 -15.56 18.32
CA MET A 83 0.46 -14.65 17.50
C MET A 83 0.16 -15.26 16.12
N PRO A 84 -1.09 -15.13 15.61
CA PRO A 84 -1.39 -15.50 14.23
C PRO A 84 -0.51 -14.71 13.27
N ARG A 85 0.02 -15.40 12.27
CA ARG A 85 0.96 -14.87 11.28
C ARG A 85 0.51 -13.58 10.62
N ASN A 86 -0.73 -13.56 10.12
CA ASN A 86 -1.29 -12.39 9.45
C ASN A 86 -1.42 -11.21 10.41
N THR A 87 -1.86 -11.44 11.65
CA THR A 87 -1.96 -10.39 12.68
C THR A 87 -0.60 -9.79 12.98
N TRP A 88 0.41 -10.65 13.16
CA TRP A 88 1.78 -10.23 13.41
C TRP A 88 2.36 -9.40 12.26
N PHE A 89 2.23 -9.88 11.03
CA PHE A 89 2.74 -9.18 9.84
C PHE A 89 2.05 -7.83 9.64
N LEU A 90 0.72 -7.77 9.72
CA LEU A 90 -0.04 -6.53 9.58
C LEU A 90 0.31 -5.51 10.69
N ALA A 91 0.49 -5.97 11.93
CA ALA A 91 0.89 -5.13 13.05
C ALA A 91 2.28 -4.53 12.83
N ASN A 92 3.25 -5.33 12.37
CA ASN A 92 4.62 -4.88 12.11
C ASN A 92 4.71 -3.93 10.91
N SER A 93 3.92 -4.20 9.87
CA SER A 93 3.78 -3.30 8.72
C SER A 93 3.32 -1.92 9.17
N LEU A 94 2.23 -1.86 9.96
CA LEU A 94 1.71 -0.61 10.47
C LEU A 94 2.67 0.07 11.46
N TYR A 95 3.36 -0.71 12.29
CA TYR A 95 4.35 -0.19 13.23
C TYR A 95 5.51 0.49 12.50
N PHE A 96 6.04 -0.14 11.46
CA PHE A 96 7.10 0.41 10.62
C PHE A 96 6.67 1.71 9.95
N VAL A 97 5.48 1.73 9.32
CA VAL A 97 4.95 2.94 8.71
C VAL A 97 4.77 4.06 9.73
N LYS A 98 4.26 3.77 10.94
CA LYS A 98 4.13 4.75 12.01
C LYS A 98 5.48 5.26 12.53
N LYS A 99 6.54 4.46 12.45
CA LYS A 99 7.91 4.89 12.78
C LYS A 99 8.47 5.79 11.69
N LEU A 100 8.26 5.45 10.42
CA LEU A 100 8.59 6.31 9.28
C LEU A 100 7.88 7.67 9.38
N ALA A 101 6.59 7.66 9.71
CA ALA A 101 5.78 8.87 9.92
C ALA A 101 6.41 9.86 10.92
N LYS A 102 7.11 9.33 11.94
CA LYS A 102 7.77 10.15 12.97
C LYS A 102 9.12 10.74 12.52
N MET A 103 9.63 10.38 11.34
CA MET A 103 10.92 10.86 10.85
C MET A 103 10.84 12.26 10.23
N GLY A 104 9.66 12.74 9.86
CA GLY A 104 9.51 14.07 9.28
C GLY A 104 8.06 14.54 9.27
N PRO A 105 7.80 15.80 8.89
CA PRO A 105 6.44 16.32 8.80
C PRO A 105 5.60 15.52 7.79
N ASP A 106 4.33 15.28 8.10
CA ASP A 106 3.38 14.55 7.23
C ASP A 106 3.37 15.07 5.79
N MET A 107 3.50 16.39 5.62
CA MET A 107 3.49 17.03 4.30
C MET A 107 4.71 16.63 3.45
N LEU A 108 5.85 16.34 4.07
CA LEU A 108 7.07 15.93 3.38
C LEU A 108 6.96 14.47 2.93
N LEU A 109 6.51 13.57 3.80
CA LEU A 109 6.28 12.17 3.43
C LEU A 109 5.17 12.04 2.38
N GLY A 110 4.06 12.75 2.57
CA GLY A 110 2.96 12.76 1.61
C GLY A 110 3.41 13.26 0.25
N HIS A 111 4.27 14.29 0.20
CA HIS A 111 4.83 14.78 -1.05
C HIS A 111 5.75 13.76 -1.74
N GLN A 112 6.54 12.99 -0.99
CA GLN A 112 7.44 11.97 -1.53
C GLN A 112 6.68 10.77 -2.11
N PHE A 113 5.57 10.38 -1.48
CA PHE A 113 4.79 9.22 -1.91
C PHE A 113 3.61 9.57 -2.84
N LYS A 114 3.31 10.86 -3.09
CA LYS A 114 2.15 11.27 -3.92
C LYS A 114 2.18 10.70 -5.35
N GLU A 115 3.37 10.49 -5.91
CA GLU A 115 3.53 9.96 -7.28
C GLU A 115 3.22 8.46 -7.36
N ARG A 116 3.12 7.78 -6.20
CA ARG A 116 2.74 6.37 -6.09
C ARG A 116 1.26 6.16 -5.78
N LEU A 117 0.44 7.22 -5.87
CA LEU A 117 -1.00 7.11 -5.59
C LEU A 117 -1.73 6.20 -6.58
N ASP A 118 -1.26 6.08 -7.83
CA ASP A 118 -1.88 5.17 -8.79
C ASP A 118 -1.75 3.71 -8.33
N ASP A 119 -0.57 3.30 -7.87
CA ASP A 119 -0.34 1.96 -7.32
C ASP A 119 -1.11 1.77 -6.02
N TRP A 120 -1.28 2.84 -5.24
CA TRP A 120 -2.13 2.83 -4.07
C TRP A 120 -3.57 2.38 -4.37
N TYR A 121 -4.19 3.01 -5.38
CA TYR A 121 -5.56 2.72 -5.77
C TYR A 121 -5.72 1.36 -6.44
N LYS A 122 -4.72 0.89 -7.20
CA LYS A 122 -4.71 -0.47 -7.76
C LYS A 122 -4.78 -1.53 -6.65
N ILE A 123 -3.95 -1.39 -5.62
CA ILE A 123 -3.93 -2.31 -4.48
C ILE A 123 -5.23 -2.23 -3.67
N GLU A 124 -5.69 -1.00 -3.38
CA GLU A 124 -6.96 -0.80 -2.68
C GLU A 124 -8.12 -1.47 -3.41
N HIS A 125 -8.18 -1.31 -4.74
CA HIS A 125 -9.18 -1.95 -5.58
C HIS A 125 -9.08 -3.48 -5.53
N ALA A 126 -7.88 -4.04 -5.65
CA ALA A 126 -7.64 -5.48 -5.53
C ALA A 126 -8.07 -6.04 -4.17
N LEU A 127 -7.89 -5.28 -3.09
CA LEU A 127 -8.37 -5.65 -1.76
C LEU A 127 -9.91 -5.53 -1.61
N LEU A 128 -10.56 -4.67 -2.39
CA LEU A 128 -12.02 -4.49 -2.42
C LEU A 128 -12.75 -5.48 -3.33
N ILE A 129 -12.17 -5.89 -4.47
CA ILE A 129 -12.82 -6.77 -5.46
C ILE A 129 -13.46 -8.03 -4.84
N PRO A 130 -12.79 -8.80 -3.96
CA PRO A 130 -13.39 -10.00 -3.37
C PRO A 130 -14.65 -9.71 -2.54
N ARG A 131 -14.85 -8.46 -2.10
CA ARG A 131 -16.08 -8.04 -1.40
C ARG A 131 -17.25 -7.82 -2.35
N LEU A 132 -16.97 -7.48 -3.61
CA LEU A 132 -17.97 -6.99 -4.57
C LEU A 132 -18.42 -8.07 -5.57
N ILE A 133 -17.54 -8.99 -5.93
CA ILE A 133 -17.75 -9.85 -7.12
C ILE A 133 -17.98 -11.32 -6.74
N ASP A 134 -17.43 -11.80 -5.63
CA ASP A 134 -17.41 -13.23 -5.35
C ASP A 134 -18.28 -13.62 -4.13
N ALA A 135 -19.53 -13.99 -4.42
CA ALA A 135 -20.44 -14.56 -3.43
C ALA A 135 -19.91 -15.88 -2.84
N SER A 136 -19.08 -16.62 -3.59
CA SER A 136 -18.47 -17.89 -3.16
C SER A 136 -17.20 -17.72 -2.31
N CYS A 137 -16.67 -16.49 -2.21
CA CYS A 137 -15.49 -16.21 -1.39
C CYS A 137 -15.79 -16.46 0.11
N PRO A 138 -15.00 -17.31 0.80
CA PRO A 138 -15.23 -17.65 2.20
C PRO A 138 -15.21 -16.43 3.13
N SER A 139 -15.99 -16.50 4.21
CA SER A 139 -16.09 -15.42 5.20
C SER A 139 -14.74 -15.06 5.83
N SER A 140 -13.84 -16.03 5.99
CA SER A 140 -12.48 -15.85 6.50
C SER A 140 -11.61 -14.99 5.58
N TYR A 141 -11.70 -15.20 4.26
CA TYR A 141 -11.04 -14.35 3.26
C TYR A 141 -11.59 -12.91 3.32
N LYS A 142 -12.92 -12.76 3.40
CA LYS A 142 -13.57 -11.44 3.51
C LYS A 142 -13.14 -10.68 4.78
N ALA A 143 -13.00 -11.39 5.90
CA ALA A 143 -12.50 -10.83 7.16
C ALA A 143 -11.03 -10.41 7.06
N LEU A 144 -10.16 -11.27 6.50
CA LEU A 144 -8.75 -10.94 6.29
C LEU A 144 -8.56 -9.72 5.37
N ARG A 145 -9.29 -9.68 4.25
CA ARG A 145 -9.24 -8.52 3.33
C ARG A 145 -9.72 -7.23 3.99
N ARG A 146 -10.70 -7.29 4.90
CA ARG A 146 -11.11 -6.14 5.73
C ARG A 146 -9.96 -5.64 6.61
N GLN A 147 -9.24 -6.55 7.27
CA GLN A 147 -8.09 -6.17 8.11
C GLN A 147 -6.96 -5.56 7.26
N CYS A 148 -6.67 -6.14 6.10
CA CYS A 148 -5.70 -5.59 5.15
C CYS A 148 -6.09 -4.17 4.72
N LEU A 149 -7.35 -3.95 4.34
CA LEU A 149 -7.87 -2.63 3.99
C LEU A 149 -7.74 -1.63 5.13
N GLU A 150 -8.07 -2.02 6.36
CA GLU A 150 -7.94 -1.14 7.52
C GLU A 150 -6.48 -0.71 7.74
N VAL A 151 -5.54 -1.65 7.63
CA VAL A 151 -4.10 -1.37 7.77
C VAL A 151 -3.60 -0.52 6.60
N TRP A 152 -4.11 -0.78 5.39
CA TRP A 152 -3.83 0.01 4.19
C TRP A 152 -4.27 1.47 4.41
N TRP A 153 -5.50 1.72 4.84
CA TRP A 153 -5.98 3.06 5.15
C TRP A 153 -5.18 3.75 6.27
N LYS A 154 -4.85 3.05 7.35
CA LYS A 154 -3.99 3.62 8.40
C LYS A 154 -2.59 3.96 7.91
N THR A 155 -2.10 3.25 6.88
CA THR A 155 -0.82 3.51 6.24
C THR A 155 -0.87 4.84 5.47
N SER A 156 -1.94 5.14 4.72
CA SER A 156 -2.04 6.42 4.02
C SER A 156 -2.17 7.60 4.97
N GLU A 157 -2.92 7.43 6.06
CA GLU A 157 -3.01 8.44 7.12
C GLU A 157 -1.64 8.73 7.73
N SER A 158 -0.90 7.67 8.09
CA SER A 158 0.42 7.81 8.71
C SER A 158 1.46 8.43 7.77
N LEU A 159 1.34 8.21 6.46
CA LEU A 159 2.24 8.79 5.46
C LEU A 159 1.80 10.18 4.96
N GLY A 160 0.72 10.75 5.50
CA GLY A 160 0.22 12.06 5.07
C GLY A 160 -0.32 12.08 3.63
N LEU A 161 -0.80 10.94 3.11
CA LEU A 161 -1.33 10.82 1.75
C LEU A 161 -2.76 11.36 1.61
N THR A 162 -3.51 11.48 2.71
CA THR A 162 -4.94 11.85 2.72
C THR A 162 -5.26 13.13 1.94
N PRO A 163 -4.52 14.25 2.07
CA PRO A 163 -4.80 15.47 1.29
C PRO A 163 -4.65 15.25 -0.22
N TRP A 164 -3.73 14.39 -0.64
CA TRP A 164 -3.47 14.08 -2.05
C TRP A 164 -4.52 13.12 -2.60
N MET A 165 -4.89 12.10 -1.81
CA MET A 165 -5.98 11.19 -2.15
C MET A 165 -7.31 11.94 -2.34
N ARG A 166 -7.61 12.95 -1.51
CA ARG A 166 -8.82 13.78 -1.67
C ARG A 166 -8.83 14.58 -2.98
N LYS A 167 -7.67 15.05 -3.45
CA LYS A 167 -7.56 15.73 -4.74
C LYS A 167 -7.88 14.79 -5.90
N LEU A 168 -7.50 13.53 -5.78
CA LEU A 168 -7.75 12.50 -6.79
C LEU A 168 -9.13 11.84 -6.67
N ALA A 169 -9.77 11.88 -5.50
CA ALA A 169 -11.10 11.31 -5.25
C ALA A 169 -12.23 11.96 -6.08
N GLY A 170 -11.96 13.07 -6.78
CA GLY A 170 -12.86 13.68 -7.76
C GLY A 170 -12.66 13.19 -9.21
N CYS A 171 -11.62 12.40 -9.48
CA CYS A 171 -11.26 11.90 -10.80
C CYS A 171 -11.65 10.42 -10.92
N GLY A 172 -12.96 10.15 -10.92
CA GLY A 172 -13.49 8.82 -11.21
C GLY A 172 -13.65 8.60 -12.72
N CYS A 173 -13.65 7.34 -13.15
CA CYS A 173 -14.05 7.02 -14.52
C CYS A 173 -15.55 7.28 -14.68
N SER A 174 -15.91 8.11 -15.67
CA SER A 174 -17.30 8.47 -15.98
C SER A 174 -18.15 7.29 -16.47
N TYR A 175 -17.52 6.16 -16.84
CA TYR A 175 -18.23 4.94 -17.16
C TYR A 175 -18.69 4.26 -15.85
N THR A 176 -19.99 4.32 -15.57
CA THR A 176 -20.59 3.82 -14.31
C THR A 176 -20.49 2.31 -14.12
N ARG A 177 -20.28 1.55 -15.21
CA ARG A 177 -20.03 0.11 -15.17
C ARG A 177 -18.55 -0.23 -15.16
N CYS A 178 -17.66 0.77 -15.16
CA CYS A 178 -16.24 0.53 -15.02
C CYS A 178 -16.02 -0.16 -13.67
N PRO A 179 -15.32 -1.30 -13.61
CA PRO A 179 -14.95 -1.93 -12.34
C PRO A 179 -14.25 -0.94 -11.40
N GLN A 180 -13.64 0.11 -11.96
CA GLN A 180 -12.86 1.13 -11.29
C GLN A 180 -13.51 2.54 -11.34
N TRP A 181 -14.83 2.63 -11.56
CA TRP A 181 -15.56 3.92 -11.70
C TRP A 181 -15.42 4.88 -10.51
N LYS A 182 -15.10 4.34 -9.33
CA LYS A 182 -14.87 5.08 -8.07
C LYS A 182 -13.41 5.13 -7.63
N SER A 183 -12.54 4.39 -8.29
CA SER A 183 -11.11 4.38 -7.98
C SER A 183 -10.46 5.57 -8.66
N ALA A 184 -9.62 6.31 -7.96
CA ALA A 184 -8.86 7.36 -8.62
C ALA A 184 -7.79 6.67 -9.47
N LEU A 185 -8.04 6.62 -10.77
CA LEU A 185 -7.05 6.20 -11.74
C LEU A 185 -6.42 7.46 -12.33
N PRO A 186 -5.24 7.35 -12.94
CA PRO A 186 -4.84 8.33 -13.94
C PRO A 186 -5.87 8.23 -15.06
N VAL A 187 -6.87 9.10 -15.01
CA VAL A 187 -7.97 9.12 -15.97
C VAL A 187 -7.44 9.87 -17.20
N ASP A 188 -6.70 9.16 -18.04
CA ASP A 188 -5.89 9.72 -19.13
C ASP A 188 -6.71 10.07 -20.38
N PHE A 189 -7.93 9.54 -20.50
CA PHE A 189 -8.74 9.70 -21.71
C PHE A 189 -9.90 10.67 -21.46
N MET A 190 -9.93 11.79 -22.19
CA MET A 190 -11.08 12.71 -22.24
C MET A 190 -11.98 12.36 -23.43
N CYS A 191 -13.28 12.63 -23.33
CA CYS A 191 -14.18 12.48 -24.48
C CYS A 191 -13.73 13.41 -25.63
N PRO A 192 -13.32 12.87 -26.80
CA PRO A 192 -12.82 13.69 -27.90
C PRO A 192 -13.93 14.52 -28.56
N ARG A 193 -15.21 14.23 -28.28
CA ARG A 193 -16.35 14.94 -28.88
C ARG A 193 -16.78 16.18 -28.09
N CYS A 194 -16.78 16.11 -26.76
CA CYS A 194 -17.21 17.22 -25.93
C CYS A 194 -16.06 17.93 -25.21
N LEU A 195 -14.87 17.32 -25.13
CA LEU A 195 -13.69 17.84 -24.43
C LEU A 195 -13.98 18.29 -22.98
N ASP A 196 -15.05 17.76 -22.39
CA ASP A 196 -15.46 18.09 -21.03
C ASP A 196 -14.46 17.44 -20.06
N GLU A 197 -13.75 18.26 -19.30
CA GLU A 197 -12.76 17.85 -18.31
C GLU A 197 -13.36 16.98 -17.18
N LYS A 198 -14.69 16.98 -17.04
CA LYS A 198 -15.46 16.16 -16.09
C LYS A 198 -15.79 14.77 -16.64
N LEU A 199 -15.70 14.56 -17.95
CA LEU A 199 -15.94 13.28 -18.61
C LEU A 199 -14.62 12.59 -18.91
N ARG A 200 -14.06 11.93 -17.89
CA ARG A 200 -12.79 11.22 -17.98
C ARG A 200 -12.99 9.71 -17.92
N TYR A 201 -12.25 8.98 -18.75
CA TYR A 201 -12.27 7.53 -18.85
C TYR A 201 -10.92 6.93 -18.51
N CYS A 202 -10.90 5.81 -17.78
CA CYS A 202 -9.66 5.13 -17.43
C CYS A 202 -9.07 4.29 -18.57
N SER A 203 -9.83 4.11 -19.67
CA SER A 203 -9.39 3.38 -20.86
C SER A 203 -10.25 3.76 -22.05
N THR A 204 -9.77 3.48 -23.25
CA THR A 204 -10.54 3.58 -24.50
C THR A 204 -11.79 2.69 -24.49
N MET A 205 -11.73 1.54 -23.83
CA MET A 205 -12.89 0.64 -23.66
C MET A 205 -13.99 1.25 -22.77
N CYS A 206 -13.62 2.07 -21.78
CA CYS A 206 -14.61 2.78 -20.96
C CYS A 206 -15.22 3.99 -21.68
N GLN A 207 -14.59 4.46 -22.76
CA GLN A 207 -15.03 5.59 -23.57
C GLN A 207 -16.03 5.20 -24.66
N THR A 208 -16.01 3.94 -25.10
CA THR A 208 -16.97 3.37 -26.07
C THR A 208 -18.28 2.96 -25.41
#